data_AF-A0A3B4FWE0-F1
#
_entry.id   AF-A0A3B4FWE0-F1
#
_cell.length_a   1.000
_cell.length_b   1.000
_cell.length_c   1.000
_cell.angle_alpha   90.00
_cell.angle_beta   90.00
_cell.angle_gamma   90.00
#
_symmetry.space_group_name_H-M   'P 1'
#
loop_
_entity.id
_entity.type
_entity.pdbx_description
1 polymer ?
#
loop_
_entity_poly.entity_id
_entity_poly.type
_entity_poly.pdbx_seq_one_letter_code
_entity_poly.pdbx_strand_id
1 'polypeptide(L)'
;MHKHFPTKYKPYSLSHTHTLSSLCCIYMERTETVCCYCGVSYLIFHEFQQLRTELAQLEAELQDLRETAQKEKAQREALELGRLEKAVCSKARSTSAKCLQVAAQDPQI
;
A
#
# COMPACT_ATOMS: atom_id res chain seq x y z
N MET A 1 13.67 51.82 3.72
CA MET A 1 14.15 50.86 2.68
C MET A 1 13.14 49.73 2.54
N HIS A 2 12.02 49.98 1.86
CA HIS A 2 11.03 48.94 1.58
C HIS A 2 11.55 48.07 0.44
N LYS A 3 12.01 46.86 0.76
CA LYS A 3 12.36 45.86 -0.25
C LYS A 3 11.05 45.34 -0.85
N HIS A 4 10.75 45.79 -2.07
CA HIS A 4 9.67 45.26 -2.87
C HIS A 4 10.00 43.79 -3.18
N PHE A 5 9.33 42.85 -2.52
CA PHE A 5 9.36 41.44 -2.90
C PHE A 5 8.45 41.27 -4.12
N PRO A 6 8.95 40.81 -5.28
CA PRO A 6 8.09 40.56 -6.42
C PRO A 6 7.19 39.35 -6.14
N THR A 7 5.96 39.61 -5.73
CA THR A 7 4.88 38.62 -5.58
C THR A 7 4.32 38.22 -6.95
N LYS A 8 5.12 37.54 -7.75
CA LYS A 8 4.67 36.89 -8.99
C LYS A 8 4.93 35.39 -8.91
N TYR A 9 4.41 34.73 -7.88
CA TYR A 9 4.36 33.28 -7.85
C TYR A 9 3.26 32.82 -8.80
N LYS A 10 3.64 32.48 -10.03
CA LYS A 10 2.73 31.93 -11.04
C LYS A 10 2.64 30.42 -10.81
N PRO A 11 1.44 29.84 -10.66
CA PRO A 11 1.31 28.41 -10.36
C PRO A 11 1.76 27.61 -11.58
N TYR A 12 2.81 26.80 -11.43
CA TYR A 12 3.24 25.89 -12.49
C TYR A 12 2.31 24.68 -12.53
N SER A 13 1.49 24.62 -13.58
CA SER A 13 0.76 23.43 -13.99
C SER A 13 1.74 22.30 -14.31
N LEU A 14 1.66 21.24 -13.52
CA LEU A 14 2.55 20.08 -13.51
C LEU A 14 2.28 19.19 -14.73
N SER A 15 2.81 19.55 -15.90
CA SER A 15 2.67 18.72 -17.10
C SER A 15 3.94 18.69 -17.94
N HIS A 16 4.68 17.57 -17.81
CA HIS A 16 5.52 16.97 -18.85
C HIS A 16 6.92 17.54 -19.18
N THR A 17 7.54 18.36 -18.31
CA THR A 17 8.97 18.78 -18.48
C THR A 17 9.87 18.47 -17.28
N HIS A 18 9.48 17.52 -16.41
CA HIS A 18 10.16 17.29 -15.13
C HIS A 18 11.55 16.62 -15.23
N THR A 19 11.84 15.88 -16.30
CA THR A 19 13.06 15.06 -16.39
C THR A 19 14.34 15.88 -16.64
N LEU A 20 14.27 16.92 -17.50
CA LEU A 20 15.41 17.81 -17.74
C LEU A 20 15.55 18.90 -16.68
N SER A 21 14.42 19.41 -16.15
CA SER A 21 14.44 20.42 -15.07
C SER A 21 15.03 19.85 -13.77
N SER A 22 14.75 18.59 -13.44
CA SER A 22 15.33 17.95 -12.25
C SER A 22 16.86 17.87 -12.33
N LEU A 23 17.43 17.71 -13.52
CA LEU A 23 18.88 17.63 -13.69
C LEU A 23 19.57 18.99 -13.42
N CYS A 24 19.01 20.17 -13.79
CA CYS A 24 19.62 21.46 -13.35
C CYS A 24 19.73 21.47 -11.84
N CYS A 25 18.58 21.27 -11.19
CA CYS A 25 18.44 21.65 -9.81
C CYS A 25 19.14 20.59 -8.87
N ILE A 26 19.57 19.43 -9.41
CA ILE A 26 20.45 18.42 -8.72
C ILE A 26 21.91 18.89 -8.59
N TYR A 27 22.45 19.59 -9.59
CA TYR A 27 23.86 20.03 -9.59
C TYR A 27 24.06 21.41 -8.95
N MET A 28 23.05 21.93 -8.24
CA MET A 28 23.15 23.23 -7.60
C MET A 28 23.97 23.16 -6.30
N GLU A 29 24.86 24.14 -6.11
CA GLU A 29 25.61 24.29 -4.87
C GLU A 29 24.75 24.97 -3.80
N ARG A 30 25.00 24.67 -2.52
CA ARG A 30 24.25 25.27 -1.38
C ARG A 30 24.36 26.80 -1.30
N THR A 31 25.35 27.38 -1.98
CA THR A 31 25.59 28.82 -2.11
C THR A 31 24.64 29.49 -3.12
N GLU A 32 24.06 28.73 -4.04
CA GLU A 32 23.12 29.23 -5.03
C GLU A 32 21.73 29.36 -4.40
N THR A 33 21.20 30.59 -4.37
CA THR A 33 19.87 30.83 -3.76
C THR A 33 18.73 30.43 -4.70
N VAL A 34 18.98 30.41 -6.03
CA VAL A 34 18.03 30.11 -7.11
C VAL A 34 18.77 29.52 -8.33
N CYS A 35 18.29 28.42 -8.95
CA CYS A 35 18.84 27.90 -10.23
C CYS A 35 18.53 28.89 -11.37
N CYS A 36 19.55 29.32 -12.10
CA CYS A 36 19.43 30.24 -13.24
C CYS A 36 18.59 29.70 -14.41
N TYR A 37 18.37 28.39 -14.48
CA TYR A 37 17.61 27.73 -15.55
C TYR A 37 16.15 27.46 -15.16
N CYS A 38 15.90 26.96 -13.95
CA CYS A 38 14.58 26.54 -13.46
C CYS A 38 13.90 27.64 -12.62
N GLY A 39 14.64 28.63 -12.12
CA GLY A 39 14.11 29.68 -11.22
C GLY A 39 13.71 29.16 -9.83
N VAL A 40 13.98 27.88 -9.54
CA VAL A 40 13.66 27.23 -8.26
C VAL A 40 14.77 27.50 -7.25
N SER A 41 14.39 27.80 -6.01
CA SER A 41 15.36 27.95 -4.92
C SER A 41 15.96 26.60 -4.51
N TYR A 42 17.27 26.58 -4.23
CA TYR A 42 17.98 25.40 -3.72
C TYR A 42 17.27 24.79 -2.50
N LEU A 43 16.94 25.62 -1.50
CA LEU A 43 16.33 25.16 -0.24
C LEU A 43 14.97 24.49 -0.49
N ILE A 44 14.13 25.16 -1.29
CA ILE A 44 12.82 24.64 -1.66
C ILE A 44 12.99 23.31 -2.41
N PHE A 45 13.81 23.27 -3.46
CA PHE A 45 13.99 22.04 -4.25
C PHE A 45 14.44 20.85 -3.39
N HIS A 46 15.44 21.04 -2.53
CA HIS A 46 15.98 19.96 -1.70
C HIS A 46 14.99 19.48 -0.65
N GLU A 47 14.28 20.36 0.03
CA GLU A 47 13.24 19.98 1.00
C GLU A 47 12.12 19.19 0.33
N PHE A 48 11.64 19.67 -0.83
CA PHE A 48 10.63 18.95 -1.60
C PHE A 48 11.14 17.58 -2.08
N GLN A 49 12.40 17.49 -2.49
CA GLN A 49 12.98 16.22 -2.92
C GLN A 49 13.12 15.23 -1.77
N GLN A 50 13.51 15.69 -0.58
CA GLN A 50 13.55 14.88 0.64
C GLN A 50 12.15 14.35 0.99
N LEU A 51 11.16 15.23 1.06
CA LEU A 51 9.77 14.86 1.34
C LEU A 51 9.23 13.86 0.31
N ARG A 52 9.53 14.04 -0.98
CA ARG A 52 9.14 13.09 -2.02
C ARG A 52 9.78 11.71 -1.85
N THR A 53 11.02 11.69 -1.37
CA THR A 53 11.75 10.44 -1.12
C THR A 53 11.15 9.70 0.07
N GLU A 54 10.88 10.42 1.16
CA GLU A 54 10.21 9.88 2.34
C GLU A 54 8.80 9.36 2.02
N LEU A 55 8.02 10.12 1.24
CA LEU A 55 6.70 9.68 0.79
C LEU A 55 6.77 8.39 -0.03
N ALA A 56 7.70 8.29 -0.99
CA ALA A 56 7.86 7.08 -1.78
C ALA A 56 8.24 5.85 -0.94
N GLN A 57 9.04 6.04 0.10
CA GLN A 57 9.39 4.98 1.05
C GLN A 57 8.18 4.52 1.86
N LEU A 58 7.41 5.46 2.41
CA LEU A 58 6.20 5.15 3.18
C LEU A 58 5.12 4.48 2.31
N GLU A 59 4.96 4.90 1.06
CA GLU A 59 4.04 4.28 0.11
C GLU A 59 4.42 2.82 -0.17
N ALA A 60 5.72 2.52 -0.33
CA ALA A 60 6.21 1.16 -0.50
C ALA A 60 5.97 0.30 0.76
N GLU A 61 6.27 0.82 1.95
CA GLU A 61 6.03 0.10 3.21
C GLU A 61 4.55 -0.22 3.41
N LEU A 62 3.66 0.74 3.11
CA LEU A 62 2.21 0.51 3.18
C LEU A 62 1.75 -0.56 2.19
N GLN A 63 2.34 -0.63 1.01
CA GLN A 63 2.01 -1.65 0.03
C GLN A 63 2.43 -3.04 0.53
N ASP A 64 3.62 -3.18 1.09
CA ASP A 64 4.11 -4.43 1.67
C ASP A 64 3.23 -4.89 2.85
N LEU A 65 2.84 -3.96 3.73
CA LEU A 65 1.93 -4.24 4.83
C LEU A 65 0.54 -4.70 4.36
N ARG A 66 0.02 -4.11 3.28
CA ARG A 66 -1.25 -4.54 2.71
C ARG A 66 -1.16 -5.94 2.13
N GLU A 67 -0.09 -6.25 1.41
CA GLU A 67 0.11 -7.59 0.83
C GLU A 67 0.29 -8.66 1.90
N THR A 68 1.05 -8.37 2.95
CA THR A 68 1.21 -9.30 4.07
C THR A 68 -0.10 -9.52 4.80
N ALA A 69 -0.88 -8.46 5.06
CA ALA A 69 -2.21 -8.58 5.66
C ALA A 69 -3.19 -9.40 4.79
N GLN A 70 -3.15 -9.24 3.47
CA GLN A 70 -3.98 -10.05 2.56
C GLN A 70 -3.59 -11.53 2.57
N LYS A 71 -2.28 -11.83 2.54
CA LYS A 71 -1.78 -13.21 2.63
C LYS A 71 -2.18 -13.87 3.96
N GLU A 72 -2.04 -13.12 5.05
CA GLU A 72 -2.39 -13.57 6.40
C GLU A 72 -3.90 -13.86 6.52
N LYS A 73 -4.73 -12.96 5.99
CA LYS A 73 -6.17 -13.16 5.90
C LYS A 73 -6.54 -14.42 5.10
N ALA A 74 -5.96 -14.61 3.92
CA ALA A 74 -6.21 -15.79 3.10
C ALA A 74 -5.79 -17.09 3.80
N GLN A 75 -4.68 -17.08 4.53
CA GLN A 75 -4.26 -18.22 5.35
C GLN A 75 -5.26 -18.53 6.47
N ARG A 76 -5.76 -17.51 7.17
CA ARG A 76 -6.81 -17.68 8.20
C ARG A 76 -8.07 -18.29 7.61
N GLU A 77 -8.55 -17.76 6.48
CA GLU A 77 -9.74 -18.26 5.80
C GLU A 77 -9.58 -19.72 5.36
N ALA A 78 -8.42 -20.09 4.81
CA ALA A 78 -8.13 -21.47 4.42
C ALA A 78 -8.12 -22.43 5.63
N LEU A 79 -7.57 -21.99 6.77
CA LEU A 79 -7.59 -22.77 8.01
C LEU A 79 -9.01 -22.94 8.55
N GLU A 80 -9.85 -21.90 8.50
CA GLU A 80 -11.25 -21.96 8.91
C GLU A 80 -12.06 -22.90 8.02
N LEU A 81 -11.90 -22.80 6.69
CA LEU A 81 -12.51 -23.73 5.74
C LEU A 81 -12.12 -25.18 6.04
N GLY A 82 -10.83 -25.46 6.24
CA GLY A 82 -10.36 -26.79 6.59
C GLY A 82 -10.91 -27.31 7.93
N ARG A 83 -11.14 -26.43 8.92
CA ARG A 83 -11.83 -26.80 10.17
C ARG A 83 -13.29 -27.17 9.93
N LEU A 84 -14.00 -26.39 9.13
CA LEU A 84 -15.40 -26.64 8.78
C LEU A 84 -15.55 -27.95 8.00
N GLU A 85 -14.70 -28.19 7.00
CA GLU A 85 -14.69 -29.44 6.22
C GLU A 85 -14.46 -30.68 7.10
N LYS A 86 -13.49 -30.61 8.02
CA LYS A 86 -13.24 -31.69 8.99
C LYS A 86 -14.43 -31.91 9.92
N ALA A 87 -15.12 -30.85 10.34
CA ALA A 87 -16.33 -30.94 11.14
C ALA A 87 -17.49 -31.58 10.35
N VAL A 88 -17.68 -31.21 9.08
CA VAL A 88 -18.70 -31.81 8.20
C VAL A 88 -18.40 -33.28 7.93
N CYS A 89 -17.16 -33.62 7.57
CA CYS A 89 -16.76 -34.99 7.27
C CYS A 89 -16.83 -35.91 8.50
N SER A 90 -16.50 -35.40 9.69
CA SER A 90 -16.69 -36.16 10.94
C SER A 90 -18.17 -36.34 11.27
N LYS A 91 -19.00 -35.32 11.04
CA LYS A 91 -20.46 -35.42 11.22
C LYS A 91 -21.09 -36.42 10.25
N ALA A 92 -20.72 -36.37 8.97
CA ALA A 92 -21.17 -37.29 7.92
C ALA A 92 -20.78 -38.76 8.20
N ARG A 93 -19.58 -39.00 8.76
CA ARG A 93 -19.17 -40.35 9.22
C ARG A 93 -19.98 -40.81 10.43
N SER A 94 -20.28 -39.91 11.37
CA SER A 94 -21.11 -40.23 12.54
C SER A 94 -22.58 -40.45 12.18
N THR A 95 -23.12 -39.76 11.17
CA THR A 95 -24.48 -39.96 10.67
C THR A 95 -24.58 -41.18 9.78
N SER A 96 -23.58 -41.51 8.96
CA SER A 96 -23.53 -42.78 8.21
C SER A 96 -23.44 -43.99 9.14
N ALA A 97 -22.59 -43.92 10.18
CA ALA A 97 -22.52 -44.95 11.22
C ALA A 97 -23.82 -45.04 12.06
N LYS A 98 -24.53 -43.92 12.26
CA LYS A 98 -25.85 -43.89 12.93
C LYS A 98 -27.00 -44.32 12.03
N CYS A 99 -26.98 -44.05 10.72
CA CYS A 99 -28.01 -44.51 9.77
C CYS A 99 -27.96 -46.03 9.60
N LEU A 100 -26.80 -46.66 9.76
CA LEU A 100 -26.70 -48.12 9.81
C LEU A 100 -27.26 -48.72 11.10
N GLN A 101 -27.38 -47.92 12.18
CA GLN A 101 -27.97 -48.34 13.45
C GLN A 101 -29.48 -48.07 13.54
N VAL A 102 -30.02 -47.07 12.83
CA VAL A 102 -31.48 -46.81 12.76
C VAL A 102 -32.22 -47.83 11.88
N ALA A 103 -31.51 -48.56 11.00
CA ALA A 103 -32.11 -49.65 10.21
C ALA A 103 -32.28 -50.98 11.00
N ALA A 104 -31.86 -51.04 12.27
CA ALA A 104 -31.89 -52.27 13.08
C ALA A 104 -32.85 -52.21 14.29
N GLN A 105 -33.72 -51.19 14.37
CA GLN A 105 -34.73 -51.06 15.42
C GLN A 105 -36.10 -50.77 14.81
N ASP A 106 -36.69 -51.81 14.20
CA ASP A 106 -38.12 -52.09 14.35
C ASP A 106 -38.39 -53.58 14.06
N PRO A 107 -38.46 -54.44 15.09
CA PRO A 107 -39.08 -55.74 14.96
C PRO A 107 -40.59 -55.62 15.24
N GLN A 108 -41.38 -55.90 14.20
CA GLN A 108 -42.68 -56.58 14.25
C GLN A 108 -43.81 -55.90 15.06
N ILE A 109 -44.79 -55.32 14.34
CA ILE A 109 -46.23 -55.64 14.53
C ILE A 109 -46.88 -55.73 13.14
#